data_AF-A0AAW5JPW3-F1
#
_entry.id   AF-A0AAW5JPW3-F1
#
_cell.length_a   1.000
_cell.length_b   1.000
_cell.length_c   1.000
_cell.angle_alpha   90.00
_cell.angle_beta   90.00
_cell.angle_gamma   90.00
#
_symmetry.space_group_name_H-M   'P 1'
#
loop_
_entity.id
_entity.type
_entity.pdbx_description
1 polymer ?
#
loop_
_entity_poly.entity_id
_entity_poly.type
_entity_poly.pdbx_seq_one_letter_code
_entity_poly.pdbx_strand_id
1 'polypeptide(L)'
;MKAKTVKAVAEMIRHTDAVLVGAGSGLSSAAGYNHYHHNAIFEVHFQDFEEAYGIQNLFQGFYYVYSKPEQQWGFYARYIRFMESAPVGQPYLDLCEILKEKDYFILTTNCDIQIPKVFPEDRICQFQGDFRYFQCSQPCHDKLYENHKLVSDMLDHMTDLEVPAEWIPRCPVCGWKMVPWVRDDTFLEGEAWRISYQRYEDFVEKYHDKKLLLLELGVGDMTPSVIRLPFWDMTSKFPETSLVSVNLAKSRTLEHLKGKSLTICEDLSLFLQGIKQEIKNDKEAP
;
A
#
# COMPACT_ATOMS: atom_id res chain seq x y z
N MET A 1 18.45 -19.76 -11.69
CA MET A 1 17.92 -18.45 -12.13
C MET A 1 17.91 -17.44 -11.01
N LYS A 2 17.29 -17.73 -9.85
CA LYS A 2 17.11 -16.80 -8.71
C LYS A 2 18.32 -15.92 -8.32
N ALA A 3 19.49 -16.50 -8.05
CA ALA A 3 20.67 -15.73 -7.63
C ALA A 3 21.18 -14.73 -8.69
N LYS A 4 21.12 -15.08 -9.98
CA LYS A 4 21.55 -14.17 -11.06
C LYS A 4 20.60 -12.98 -11.21
N THR A 5 19.29 -13.22 -11.07
CA THR A 5 18.27 -12.17 -11.13
C THR A 5 18.38 -11.21 -9.95
N VAL A 6 18.51 -11.74 -8.73
CA VAL A 6 18.73 -10.94 -7.52
C VAL A 6 19.98 -10.07 -7.66
N LYS A 7 21.10 -10.66 -8.11
CA LYS A 7 22.33 -9.92 -8.35
C LYS A 7 22.16 -8.80 -9.39
N ALA A 8 21.52 -9.10 -10.51
CA ALA A 8 21.26 -8.10 -11.56
C ALA A 8 20.42 -6.93 -11.03
N VAL A 9 19.36 -7.18 -10.25
CA VAL A 9 18.55 -6.10 -9.69
C VAL A 9 19.30 -5.33 -8.61
N ALA A 10 20.11 -5.99 -7.77
CA ALA A 10 20.96 -5.30 -6.81
C ALA A 10 21.97 -4.35 -7.51
N GLU A 11 22.55 -4.78 -8.64
CA GLU A 11 23.39 -3.93 -9.50
C GLU A 11 22.60 -2.75 -10.09
N MET A 12 21.37 -2.97 -10.57
CA MET A 12 20.50 -1.89 -11.06
C MET A 12 20.23 -0.86 -9.96
N ILE A 13 19.87 -1.31 -8.75
CA ILE A 13 19.65 -0.43 -7.59
C ILE A 13 20.91 0.36 -7.27
N ARG A 14 22.09 -0.26 -7.34
CA ARG A 14 23.37 0.44 -7.09
C ARG A 14 23.67 1.53 -8.10
N HIS A 15 23.46 1.27 -9.38
CA HIS A 15 23.89 2.17 -10.46
C HIS A 15 22.85 3.20 -10.92
N THR A 16 21.64 3.12 -10.38
CA THR A 16 20.59 4.11 -10.62
C THR A 16 20.80 5.37 -9.77
N ASP A 17 20.39 6.53 -10.29
CA ASP A 17 20.41 7.82 -9.60
C ASP A 17 19.29 7.91 -8.54
N ALA A 18 18.15 7.27 -8.80
CA ALA A 18 17.01 7.21 -7.88
C ALA A 18 16.11 5.99 -8.13
N VAL A 19 15.29 5.65 -7.13
CA VAL A 19 14.33 4.54 -7.18
C VAL A 19 12.91 5.04 -6.95
N LEU A 20 12.01 4.80 -7.89
CA LEU A 20 10.57 5.02 -7.70
C LEU A 20 9.88 3.68 -7.45
N VAL A 21 9.32 3.51 -6.26
CA VAL A 21 8.65 2.27 -5.87
C VAL A 21 7.15 2.40 -6.10
N GLY A 22 6.58 1.44 -6.80
CA GLY A 22 5.16 1.22 -6.92
C GLY A 22 4.76 0.02 -6.06
N ALA A 23 4.14 0.24 -4.91
CA ALA A 23 3.79 -0.82 -3.96
C ALA A 23 2.29 -1.14 -3.99
N GLY A 24 1.97 -2.40 -4.31
CA GLY A 24 0.60 -2.92 -4.30
C GLY A 24 0.34 -3.96 -3.20
N SER A 25 -0.84 -4.56 -3.21
CA SER A 25 -1.31 -5.45 -2.14
C SER A 25 -0.51 -6.76 -2.03
N GLY A 26 0.20 -7.15 -3.09
CA GLY A 26 1.12 -8.28 -3.06
C GLY A 26 2.26 -8.08 -2.06
N LEU A 27 2.70 -6.84 -1.82
CA LEU A 27 3.73 -6.54 -0.82
C LEU A 27 3.22 -6.82 0.60
N SER A 28 1.98 -6.41 0.91
CA SER A 28 1.32 -6.74 2.18
C SER A 28 1.03 -8.24 2.32
N SER A 29 0.64 -8.89 1.22
CA SER A 29 0.40 -10.33 1.21
C SER A 29 1.68 -11.11 1.53
N ALA A 30 2.83 -10.68 0.99
CA ALA A 30 4.13 -11.26 1.33
C ALA A 30 4.58 -10.96 2.77
N ALA A 31 4.03 -9.92 3.39
CA ALA A 31 4.18 -9.64 4.82
C ALA A 31 3.24 -10.45 5.72
N GLY A 32 2.37 -11.31 5.13
CA GLY A 32 1.37 -12.08 5.83
C GLY A 32 -0.01 -11.42 5.88
N TYR A 33 -0.14 -10.16 5.48
CA TYR A 33 -1.40 -9.40 5.48
C TYR A 33 -2.09 -9.52 4.11
N ASN A 34 -2.71 -10.68 3.85
CA ASN A 34 -3.49 -10.89 2.63
C ASN A 34 -4.93 -10.41 2.83
N HIS A 35 -5.27 -9.34 2.11
CA HIS A 35 -6.57 -8.68 2.21
C HIS A 35 -7.64 -9.30 1.29
N TYR A 36 -7.22 -10.04 0.27
CA TYR A 36 -8.08 -10.43 -0.87
C TYR A 36 -8.43 -11.92 -0.88
N HIS A 37 -7.80 -12.72 -0.02
CA HIS A 37 -8.05 -14.15 0.08
C HIS A 37 -8.21 -14.55 1.54
N HIS A 38 -9.02 -15.58 1.76
CA HIS A 38 -9.18 -16.20 3.06
C HIS A 38 -7.83 -16.70 3.60
N ASN A 39 -7.54 -16.43 4.88
CA ASN A 39 -6.31 -16.85 5.52
C ASN A 39 -6.48 -16.97 7.05
N ALA A 40 -5.48 -17.52 7.72
CA ALA A 40 -5.48 -17.71 9.17
C ALA A 40 -5.60 -16.40 9.96
N ILE A 41 -5.12 -15.26 9.43
CA ILE A 41 -5.26 -13.96 10.09
C ILE A 41 -6.72 -13.53 10.09
N PHE A 42 -7.40 -13.69 8.96
CA PHE A 42 -8.83 -13.41 8.84
C PHE A 42 -9.64 -14.30 9.77
N GLU A 43 -9.37 -15.61 9.82
CA GLU A 43 -10.02 -16.54 10.74
C GLU A 43 -9.88 -16.06 12.20
N VAL A 44 -8.65 -15.78 12.65
CA VAL A 44 -8.39 -15.35 14.03
C VAL A 44 -9.11 -14.06 14.40
N HIS A 45 -9.23 -13.13 13.46
CA HIS A 45 -9.72 -11.77 13.75
C HIS A 45 -11.14 -11.47 13.28
N PHE A 46 -11.76 -12.30 12.44
CA PHE A 46 -13.03 -12.02 11.76
C PHE A 46 -13.91 -13.24 11.50
N GLN A 47 -13.63 -14.41 12.11
CA GLN A 47 -14.48 -15.61 11.98
C GLN A 47 -15.94 -15.35 12.34
N ASP A 48 -16.22 -14.54 13.34
CA ASP A 48 -17.58 -14.16 13.73
C ASP A 48 -18.32 -13.34 12.65
N PHE A 49 -17.60 -12.47 11.92
CA PHE A 49 -18.15 -11.81 10.73
C PHE A 49 -18.35 -12.78 9.56
N GLU A 50 -17.48 -13.79 9.40
CA GLU A 50 -17.68 -14.85 8.44
C GLU A 50 -18.95 -15.66 8.74
N GLU A 51 -19.12 -16.10 9.99
CA GLU A 51 -20.28 -16.88 10.42
C GLU A 51 -21.59 -16.10 10.27
N ALA A 52 -21.57 -14.79 10.56
CA ALA A 52 -22.76 -13.94 10.47
C ALA A 52 -23.13 -13.51 9.05
N TYR A 53 -22.13 -13.27 8.17
CA TYR A 53 -22.35 -12.60 6.88
C TYR A 53 -21.82 -13.36 5.67
N GLY A 54 -21.12 -14.48 5.85
CA GLY A 54 -20.48 -15.22 4.77
C GLY A 54 -19.30 -14.47 4.13
N ILE A 55 -18.68 -13.55 4.87
CA ILE A 55 -17.50 -12.80 4.43
C ILE A 55 -16.30 -13.75 4.44
N GLN A 56 -15.50 -13.77 3.36
CA GLN A 56 -14.40 -14.72 3.17
C GLN A 56 -13.02 -14.07 3.22
N ASN A 57 -12.93 -12.74 3.34
CA ASN A 57 -11.66 -12.01 3.45
C ASN A 57 -11.91 -10.55 3.88
N LEU A 58 -10.82 -9.87 4.25
CA LEU A 58 -10.84 -8.48 4.74
C LEU A 58 -11.43 -7.49 3.72
N PHE A 59 -11.09 -7.65 2.44
CA PHE A 59 -11.57 -6.79 1.36
C PHE A 59 -13.08 -6.95 1.16
N GLN A 60 -13.60 -8.19 1.14
CA GLN A 60 -15.03 -8.45 1.06
C GLN A 60 -15.77 -7.84 2.24
N GLY A 61 -15.24 -7.96 3.46
CA GLY A 61 -15.88 -7.38 4.64
C GLY A 61 -15.88 -5.85 4.61
N PHE A 62 -14.79 -5.23 4.18
CA PHE A 62 -14.71 -3.77 4.08
C PHE A 62 -15.75 -3.17 3.10
N TYR A 63 -16.03 -3.89 2.01
CA TYR A 63 -17.01 -3.47 1.00
C TYR A 63 -18.36 -4.21 1.10
N TYR A 64 -18.60 -4.94 2.19
CA TYR A 64 -19.86 -5.64 2.39
C TYR A 64 -21.01 -4.65 2.60
N VAL A 65 -22.18 -4.95 2.04
CA VAL A 65 -23.38 -4.12 2.20
C VAL A 65 -24.11 -4.52 3.47
N TYR A 66 -23.68 -3.96 4.60
CA TYR A 66 -24.31 -4.20 5.89
C TYR A 66 -25.71 -3.58 5.97
N SER A 67 -26.62 -4.26 6.68
CA SER A 67 -27.98 -3.76 6.91
C SER A 67 -28.03 -2.52 7.82
N LYS A 68 -26.99 -2.34 8.63
CA LYS A 68 -26.86 -1.31 9.65
C LYS A 68 -25.47 -0.67 9.62
N PRO A 69 -25.36 0.67 9.73
CA PRO A 69 -24.08 1.34 9.91
C PRO A 69 -23.28 0.85 11.13
N GLU A 70 -23.97 0.46 12.20
CA GLU A 70 -23.39 -0.08 13.44
C GLU A 70 -22.54 -1.33 13.17
N GLN A 71 -23.00 -2.21 12.27
CA GLN A 71 -22.29 -3.44 11.86
C GLN A 71 -21.10 -3.12 10.96
N GLN A 72 -21.28 -2.20 10.01
CA GLN A 72 -20.22 -1.73 9.13
C GLN A 72 -19.08 -1.09 9.92
N TRP A 73 -19.42 -0.22 10.88
CA TRP A 73 -18.45 0.40 11.77
C TRP A 73 -17.79 -0.59 12.71
N GLY A 74 -18.49 -1.66 13.13
CA GLY A 74 -17.88 -2.80 13.82
C GLY A 74 -16.76 -3.45 13.01
N PHE A 75 -16.99 -3.71 11.72
CA PHE A 75 -15.95 -4.25 10.85
C PHE A 75 -14.81 -3.25 10.64
N TYR A 76 -15.11 -1.99 10.34
CA TYR A 76 -14.10 -0.94 10.14
C TYR A 76 -13.22 -0.72 11.35
N ALA A 77 -13.80 -0.60 12.55
CA ALA A 77 -13.05 -0.38 13.77
C ALA A 77 -12.09 -1.55 14.05
N ARG A 78 -12.56 -2.80 13.92
CA ARG A 78 -11.72 -3.99 14.10
C ARG A 78 -10.61 -4.09 13.07
N TYR A 79 -10.93 -3.83 11.80
CA TYR A 79 -9.93 -3.93 10.73
C TYR A 79 -8.85 -2.84 10.82
N ILE A 80 -9.25 -1.60 11.10
CA ILE A 80 -8.31 -0.50 11.31
C ILE A 80 -7.43 -0.79 12.53
N ARG A 81 -8.01 -1.22 13.66
CA ARG A 81 -7.24 -1.58 14.86
C ARG A 81 -6.28 -2.74 14.61
N PHE A 82 -6.73 -3.75 13.87
CA PHE A 82 -5.88 -4.87 13.46
C PHE A 82 -4.66 -4.37 12.66
N MET A 83 -4.88 -3.57 11.61
CA MET A 83 -3.77 -3.05 10.80
C MET A 83 -2.87 -2.08 11.55
N GLU A 84 -3.43 -1.27 12.45
CA GLU A 84 -2.67 -0.35 13.29
C GLU A 84 -1.78 -1.11 14.29
N SER A 85 -2.31 -2.12 14.96
CA SER A 85 -1.58 -2.93 15.96
C SER A 85 -0.64 -3.98 15.36
N ALA A 86 -0.89 -4.39 14.11
CA ALA A 86 -0.05 -5.35 13.42
C ALA A 86 1.43 -4.87 13.38
N PRO A 87 2.41 -5.74 13.64
CA PRO A 87 3.81 -5.38 13.49
C PRO A 87 4.12 -4.97 12.04
N VAL A 88 5.27 -4.33 11.84
CA VAL A 88 5.76 -4.09 10.48
C VAL A 88 6.17 -5.42 9.87
N GLY A 89 5.62 -5.74 8.70
CA GLY A 89 6.00 -6.92 7.94
C GLY A 89 7.46 -6.89 7.48
N GLN A 90 8.13 -8.04 7.53
CA GLN A 90 9.54 -8.16 7.14
C GLN A 90 9.87 -7.61 5.73
N PRO A 91 9.04 -7.79 4.68
CA PRO A 91 9.30 -7.20 3.36
C PRO A 91 9.44 -5.67 3.38
N TYR A 92 8.67 -4.97 4.23
CA TYR A 92 8.76 -3.51 4.36
C TYR A 92 10.06 -3.06 5.03
N LEU A 93 10.50 -3.77 6.08
CA LEU A 93 11.79 -3.54 6.72
C LEU A 93 12.95 -3.78 5.75
N ASP A 94 12.85 -4.84 4.93
CA ASP A 94 13.86 -5.18 3.95
C ASP A 94 13.94 -4.13 2.85
N LEU A 95 12.78 -3.66 2.35
CA LEU A 95 12.71 -2.55 1.40
C LEU A 95 13.34 -1.27 1.97
N CYS A 96 13.08 -0.95 3.25
CA CYS A 96 13.68 0.21 3.91
C CYS A 96 15.21 0.14 3.93
N GLU A 97 15.78 -1.01 4.27
CA GLU A 97 17.22 -1.21 4.27
C GLU A 97 17.82 -1.15 2.85
N ILE A 98 17.12 -1.68 1.84
CA ILE A 98 17.53 -1.60 0.44
C ILE A 98 17.60 -0.15 -0.06
N LEU A 99 16.63 0.68 0.32
CA LEU A 99 16.50 2.07 -0.14
C LEU A 99 17.30 3.08 0.69
N LYS A 100 17.88 2.66 1.81
CA LYS A 100 18.51 3.54 2.82
C LYS A 100 19.53 4.54 2.28
N GLU A 101 20.27 4.17 1.23
CA GLU A 101 21.31 5.01 0.60
C GLU A 101 20.92 5.51 -0.78
N LYS A 102 19.63 5.42 -1.14
CA LYS A 102 19.10 5.87 -2.42
C LYS A 102 18.21 7.09 -2.22
N ASP A 103 18.18 7.97 -3.21
CA ASP A 103 17.03 8.87 -3.31
C ASP A 103 15.86 8.05 -3.83
N TYR A 104 14.71 8.14 -3.15
CA TYR A 104 13.56 7.30 -3.44
C TYR A 104 12.25 8.00 -3.14
N PHE A 105 11.21 7.54 -3.83
CA PHE A 105 9.83 7.90 -3.54
C PHE A 105 8.93 6.67 -3.69
N ILE A 106 7.88 6.57 -2.88
CA ILE A 106 6.95 5.43 -2.89
C ILE A 106 5.56 5.90 -3.26
N LEU A 107 5.06 5.42 -4.39
CA LEU A 107 3.65 5.47 -4.76
C LEU A 107 2.99 4.15 -4.36
N THR A 108 1.92 4.20 -3.57
CA THR A 108 1.22 2.98 -3.14
C THR A 108 -0.29 3.07 -3.29
N THR A 109 -0.90 1.93 -3.61
CA THR A 109 -2.35 1.73 -3.55
C THR A 109 -2.81 1.05 -2.26
N ASN A 110 -1.89 0.71 -1.36
CA ASN A 110 -2.22 0.10 -0.07
C ASN A 110 -2.65 1.18 0.92
N CYS A 111 -3.67 0.88 1.72
CA CYS A 111 -4.19 1.77 2.77
C CYS A 111 -3.87 1.25 4.18
N ASP A 112 -3.13 0.15 4.29
CA ASP A 112 -3.08 -0.74 5.45
C ASP A 112 -2.02 -0.38 6.50
N ILE A 113 -1.55 0.87 6.48
CA ILE A 113 -0.66 1.47 7.48
C ILE A 113 0.77 0.88 7.48
N GLN A 114 1.09 -0.12 6.66
CA GLN A 114 2.44 -0.74 6.68
C GLN A 114 3.53 0.20 6.15
N ILE A 115 3.28 0.92 5.06
CA ILE A 115 4.23 1.91 4.50
C ILE A 115 4.52 3.06 5.50
N PRO A 116 3.51 3.78 6.03
CA PRO A 116 3.79 4.92 6.91
C PRO A 116 4.38 4.54 8.28
N LYS A 117 4.37 3.25 8.67
CA LYS A 117 5.11 2.77 9.85
C LYS A 117 6.63 2.76 9.65
N VAL A 118 7.10 2.79 8.41
CA VAL A 118 8.51 2.56 8.05
C VAL A 118 9.10 3.75 7.31
N PHE A 119 8.33 4.34 6.41
CA PHE A 119 8.79 5.39 5.51
C PHE A 119 8.26 6.76 5.94
N PRO A 120 9.05 7.82 5.80
CA PRO A 120 8.63 9.16 6.20
C PRO A 120 7.57 9.72 5.24
N GLU A 121 6.64 10.50 5.79
CA GLU A 121 5.47 11.08 5.07
C GLU A 121 5.85 11.95 3.86
N ASP A 122 7.06 12.51 3.83
CA ASP A 122 7.57 13.32 2.72
C ASP A 122 8.10 12.49 1.54
N ARG A 123 8.17 11.17 1.67
CA ARG A 123 8.64 10.24 0.63
C ARG A 123 7.58 9.25 0.14
N ILE A 124 6.32 9.45 0.52
CA ILE A 124 5.23 8.53 0.18
C ILE A 124 4.04 9.28 -0.42
N CYS A 125 3.33 8.62 -1.33
CA CYS A 125 2.03 9.01 -1.84
C CYS A 125 1.07 7.82 -1.71
N GLN A 126 0.16 7.92 -0.75
CA GLN A 126 -0.89 6.93 -0.51
C GLN A 126 -2.10 7.26 -1.37
N PHE A 127 -2.01 6.92 -2.66
CA PHE A 127 -2.92 7.40 -3.70
C PHE A 127 -4.39 7.03 -3.44
N GLN A 128 -4.60 5.89 -2.78
CA GLN A 128 -5.92 5.33 -2.46
C GLN A 128 -6.40 5.67 -1.04
N GLY A 129 -5.64 6.45 -0.28
CA GLY A 129 -5.95 6.80 1.11
C GLY A 129 -5.18 5.99 2.15
N ASP A 130 -5.62 6.09 3.40
CA ASP A 130 -4.92 5.59 4.58
C ASP A 130 -5.90 5.31 5.72
N PHE A 131 -5.87 4.09 6.24
CA PHE A 131 -6.70 3.66 7.37
C PHE A 131 -6.47 4.42 8.67
N ARG A 132 -5.41 5.23 8.82
CA ARG A 132 -5.21 6.12 9.99
C ARG A 132 -6.20 7.28 10.06
N TYR A 133 -6.87 7.59 8.96
CA TYR A 133 -7.71 8.79 8.87
C TYR A 133 -9.15 8.50 8.50
N PHE A 134 -10.03 9.35 9.02
CA PHE A 134 -11.41 9.51 8.58
C PHE A 134 -11.60 10.84 7.88
N GLN A 135 -12.66 10.91 7.07
CA GLN A 135 -13.16 12.13 6.44
C GLN A 135 -14.68 12.24 6.64
N CYS A 136 -15.25 13.40 6.34
CA CYS A 136 -16.70 13.51 6.22
C CYS A 136 -17.20 12.71 5.01
N SER A 137 -18.32 11.98 5.14
CA SER A 137 -18.96 11.25 4.03
C SER A 137 -19.59 12.18 2.99
N GLN A 138 -19.81 13.44 3.35
CA GLN A 138 -20.11 14.54 2.45
C GLN A 138 -18.94 15.50 2.60
N PRO A 139 -17.89 15.44 1.76
CA PRO A 139 -16.63 16.16 1.97
C PRO A 139 -16.83 17.69 1.94
N CYS A 140 -17.44 18.23 3.00
CA CYS A 140 -17.96 19.58 3.10
C CYS A 140 -16.86 20.60 3.39
N HIS A 141 -15.70 20.11 3.81
CA HIS A 141 -14.48 20.87 3.99
C HIS A 141 -13.27 19.95 3.87
N ASP A 142 -12.13 20.55 3.59
CA ASP A 142 -10.87 19.87 3.39
C ASP A 142 -10.22 19.53 4.74
N LYS A 143 -10.61 18.40 5.33
CA LYS A 143 -10.02 17.93 6.59
C LYS A 143 -10.06 16.41 6.75
N LEU A 144 -8.89 15.86 7.05
CA LEU A 144 -8.73 14.51 7.58
C LEU A 144 -8.67 14.52 9.11
N TYR A 145 -9.19 13.45 9.72
CA TYR A 145 -9.24 13.26 11.16
C TYR A 145 -8.50 11.97 11.52
N GLU A 146 -7.45 12.06 12.33
CA GLU A 146 -6.82 10.87 12.90
C GLU A 146 -7.82 10.08 13.72
N ASN A 147 -7.85 8.76 13.52
CA ASN A 147 -8.91 7.93 14.05
C ASN A 147 -8.52 7.02 15.22
N HIS A 148 -7.25 7.02 15.66
CA HIS A 148 -6.76 6.11 16.72
C HIS A 148 -7.68 6.08 17.95
N LYS A 149 -8.02 7.27 18.47
CA LYS A 149 -8.91 7.39 19.63
C LYS A 149 -10.34 6.99 19.30
N LEU A 150 -10.87 7.44 18.17
CA LEU A 150 -12.23 7.10 17.72
C LEU A 150 -12.41 5.59 17.58
N VAL A 151 -11.43 4.91 16.99
CA VAL A 151 -11.41 3.44 16.85
C VAL A 151 -11.28 2.76 18.20
N SER A 152 -10.52 3.32 19.16
CA SER A 152 -10.46 2.77 20.53
C SER A 152 -11.81 2.84 21.20
N ASP A 153 -12.41 4.04 21.20
CA ASP A 153 -13.68 4.30 21.83
C ASP A 153 -14.80 3.42 21.22
N MET A 154 -14.81 3.24 19.90
CA MET A 154 -15.74 2.32 19.23
C MET A 154 -15.58 0.87 19.69
N LEU A 155 -14.35 0.37 19.81
CA LEU A 155 -14.07 -1.01 20.22
C LEU A 155 -14.37 -1.26 21.70
N ASP A 156 -14.10 -0.28 22.56
CA ASP A 156 -14.37 -0.38 24.01
C ASP A 156 -15.88 -0.49 24.32
N HIS A 157 -16.73 0.02 23.42
CA HIS A 157 -18.19 -0.02 23.55
C HIS A 157 -18.88 -0.98 22.58
N MET A 158 -18.11 -1.66 21.73
CA MET A 158 -18.63 -2.62 20.77
C MET A 158 -19.27 -3.80 21.50
N THR A 159 -20.46 -4.21 21.06
CA THR A 159 -21.14 -5.42 21.56
C THR A 159 -21.41 -6.33 20.37
N ASP A 160 -20.97 -7.58 20.46
CA ASP A 160 -20.98 -8.54 19.35
C ASP A 160 -20.28 -7.96 18.09
N LEU A 161 -21.04 -7.76 17.00
CA LEU A 161 -20.56 -7.24 15.72
C LEU A 161 -20.95 -5.77 15.49
N GLU A 162 -21.53 -5.10 16.49
CA GLU A 162 -22.12 -3.76 16.36
C GLU A 162 -21.41 -2.73 17.26
N VAL A 163 -21.03 -1.61 16.66
CA VAL A 163 -20.64 -0.39 17.39
C VAL A 163 -21.92 0.41 17.68
N PRO A 164 -22.20 0.81 18.94
CA PRO A 164 -23.39 1.59 19.24
C PRO A 164 -23.44 2.93 18.48
N ALA A 165 -24.64 3.37 18.11
CA ALA A 165 -24.85 4.48 17.18
C ALA A 165 -24.25 5.82 17.66
N GLU A 166 -24.16 6.02 18.98
CA GLU A 166 -23.56 7.19 19.62
C GLU A 166 -22.04 7.26 19.45
N TRP A 167 -21.38 6.12 19.20
CA TRP A 167 -19.93 6.03 18.96
C TRP A 167 -19.56 6.11 17.48
N ILE A 168 -20.54 6.03 16.58
CA ILE A 168 -20.30 6.22 15.15
C ILE A 168 -19.84 7.68 14.90
N PRO A 169 -18.64 7.89 14.33
CA PRO A 169 -18.06 9.22 14.22
C PRO A 169 -18.88 10.11 13.28
N ARG A 170 -19.04 11.38 13.68
CA ARG A 170 -19.75 12.41 12.93
C ARG A 170 -18.85 13.60 12.68
N CYS A 171 -19.01 14.19 11.49
CA CYS A 171 -18.33 15.42 11.11
C CYS A 171 -18.70 16.55 12.08
N PRO A 172 -17.71 17.22 12.71
CA PRO A 172 -17.98 18.30 13.66
C PRO A 172 -18.53 19.57 12.99
N VAL A 173 -18.49 19.66 11.66
CA VAL A 173 -18.95 20.84 10.90
C VAL A 173 -20.41 20.69 10.47
N CYS A 174 -20.78 19.54 9.91
CA CYS A 174 -22.10 19.34 9.28
C CYS A 174 -22.93 18.21 9.91
N GLY A 175 -22.39 17.45 10.85
CA GLY A 175 -23.09 16.36 11.56
C GLY A 175 -23.30 15.07 10.77
N TRP A 176 -22.93 15.04 9.49
CA TRP A 176 -22.92 13.81 8.68
C TRP A 176 -21.98 12.77 9.28
N LYS A 177 -22.28 11.49 9.07
CA LYS A 177 -21.38 10.40 9.48
C LYS A 177 -20.02 10.57 8.78
N MET A 178 -18.95 10.20 9.44
CA MET A 178 -17.66 10.08 8.79
C MET A 178 -17.58 8.79 7.98
N VAL A 179 -16.47 8.60 7.26
CA VAL A 179 -16.06 7.36 6.59
C VAL A 179 -14.53 7.20 6.69
N PRO A 180 -13.98 5.98 6.58
CA PRO A 180 -12.56 5.78 6.30
C PRO A 180 -12.06 6.63 5.13
N TRP A 181 -10.89 7.25 5.26
CA TRP A 181 -10.26 7.97 4.15
C TRP A 181 -9.63 6.96 3.18
N VAL A 182 -10.48 6.32 2.39
CA VAL A 182 -10.16 5.26 1.42
C VAL A 182 -10.93 5.56 0.15
N ARG A 183 -10.33 5.35 -1.02
CA ARG A 183 -10.92 5.79 -2.28
C ARG A 183 -12.26 5.11 -2.58
N ASP A 184 -13.31 5.93 -2.59
CA ASP A 184 -14.65 5.66 -3.08
C ASP A 184 -15.22 6.94 -3.74
N ASP A 185 -16.55 7.02 -3.92
CA ASP A 185 -17.25 8.17 -4.48
C ASP A 185 -17.24 9.42 -3.57
N THR A 186 -16.90 9.26 -2.30
CA THR A 186 -16.78 10.34 -1.32
C THR A 186 -15.35 10.79 -1.09
N PHE A 187 -14.36 10.10 -1.65
CA PHE A 187 -12.94 10.30 -1.35
C PHE A 187 -12.48 11.76 -1.47
N LEU A 188 -11.93 12.28 -0.37
CA LEU A 188 -11.43 13.64 -0.29
C LEU A 188 -10.00 13.71 -0.87
N GLU A 189 -9.89 14.23 -2.09
CA GLU A 189 -8.63 14.66 -2.71
C GLU A 189 -8.22 16.07 -2.23
N GLY A 190 -8.17 16.23 -0.92
CA GLY A 190 -7.85 17.47 -0.23
C GLY A 190 -6.37 17.86 -0.29
N GLU A 191 -6.00 18.92 0.42
CA GLU A 191 -4.65 19.47 0.50
C GLU A 191 -3.60 18.39 0.80
N ALA A 192 -3.85 17.54 1.80
CA ALA A 192 -2.92 16.46 2.18
C ALA A 192 -2.64 15.49 1.02
N TRP A 193 -3.69 15.08 0.30
CA TRP A 193 -3.57 14.20 -0.86
C TRP A 193 -2.79 14.90 -1.98
N ARG A 194 -3.19 16.13 -2.33
CA ARG A 194 -2.59 16.91 -3.42
C ARG A 194 -1.12 17.21 -3.16
N ILE A 195 -0.73 17.51 -1.92
CA ILE A 195 0.67 17.71 -1.54
C ILE A 195 1.47 16.41 -1.72
N SER A 196 0.94 15.27 -1.25
CA SER A 196 1.63 13.98 -1.40
C SER A 196 1.79 13.58 -2.87
N TYR A 197 0.77 13.84 -3.69
CA TYR A 197 0.80 13.57 -5.12
C TYR A 197 1.73 14.53 -5.87
N GLN A 198 1.76 15.81 -5.50
CA GLN A 198 2.72 16.78 -6.05
C GLN A 198 4.16 16.36 -5.78
N ARG A 199 4.48 15.85 -4.58
CA ARG A 199 5.83 15.33 -4.28
C ARG A 199 6.20 14.15 -5.18
N TYR A 200 5.24 13.29 -5.51
CA TYR A 200 5.44 12.22 -6.49
C TYR A 200 5.73 12.79 -7.88
N GLU A 201 4.94 13.76 -8.34
CA GLU A 201 5.15 14.41 -9.65
C GLU A 201 6.50 15.13 -9.71
N ASP A 202 6.87 15.86 -8.66
CA ASP A 202 8.16 16.55 -8.53
C ASP A 202 9.33 15.56 -8.56
N PHE A 203 9.18 14.38 -7.94
CA PHE A 203 10.19 13.33 -7.98
C PHE A 203 10.35 12.75 -9.39
N VAL A 204 9.24 12.48 -10.09
CA VAL A 204 9.27 12.01 -11.49
C VAL A 204 9.95 13.06 -12.38
N GLU A 205 9.56 14.32 -12.25
CA GLU A 205 10.14 15.43 -13.03
C GLU A 205 11.65 15.59 -12.75
N LYS A 206 12.08 15.44 -11.49
CA LYS A 206 13.51 15.53 -11.13
C LYS A 206 14.38 14.45 -11.78
N TYR A 207 13.80 13.30 -12.14
CA TYR A 207 14.54 12.10 -12.58
C TYR A 207 14.17 11.59 -13.98
N HIS A 208 13.26 12.22 -14.71
CA HIS A 208 12.81 11.74 -16.03
C HIS A 208 13.93 11.61 -17.08
N ASP A 209 14.95 12.47 -17.01
CA ASP A 209 16.13 12.44 -17.89
C ASP A 209 17.36 11.77 -17.24
N LYS A 210 17.17 11.04 -16.14
CA LYS A 210 18.25 10.39 -15.36
C LYS A 210 18.06 8.87 -15.31
N LYS A 211 19.02 8.16 -14.70
CA LYS A 211 18.90 6.72 -14.46
C LYS A 211 17.91 6.50 -13.32
N LEU A 212 16.64 6.33 -13.68
CA LEU A 212 15.56 6.03 -12.76
C LEU A 212 15.23 4.54 -12.81
N LEU A 213 15.18 3.90 -11.64
CA LEU A 213 14.70 2.52 -11.51
C LEU A 213 13.27 2.54 -10.97
N LEU A 214 12.35 1.99 -11.75
CA LEU A 214 10.98 1.73 -11.32
C LEU A 214 10.91 0.33 -10.72
N LEU A 215 10.52 0.23 -9.45
CA LEU A 215 10.27 -1.05 -8.76
C LEU A 215 8.77 -1.25 -8.57
N GLU A 216 8.14 -2.06 -9.42
CA GLU A 216 6.74 -2.45 -9.30
C GLU A 216 6.65 -3.71 -8.41
N LEU A 217 6.23 -3.56 -7.15
CA LEU A 217 6.22 -4.62 -6.14
C LEU A 217 4.78 -5.03 -5.81
N GLY A 218 4.38 -6.21 -6.28
CA GLY A 218 3.10 -6.82 -5.90
C GLY A 218 1.87 -6.04 -6.37
N VAL A 219 1.99 -5.28 -7.45
CA VAL A 219 0.89 -4.52 -8.05
C VAL A 219 -0.01 -5.47 -8.83
N GLY A 220 -1.30 -5.44 -8.53
CA GLY A 220 -2.33 -6.23 -9.22
C GLY A 220 -2.98 -5.48 -10.39
N ASP A 221 -4.02 -6.10 -10.96
CA ASP A 221 -4.75 -5.55 -12.11
C ASP A 221 -6.05 -4.81 -11.74
N MET A 222 -6.33 -4.57 -10.45
CA MET A 222 -7.55 -3.87 -10.04
C MET A 222 -7.53 -2.38 -10.40
N THR A 223 -6.40 -1.71 -10.16
CA THR A 223 -6.21 -0.26 -10.39
C THR A 223 -4.93 0.02 -11.17
N PRO A 224 -4.77 -0.57 -12.38
CA PRO A 224 -3.50 -0.54 -13.11
C PRO A 224 -3.13 0.88 -13.57
N SER A 225 -4.10 1.79 -13.66
CA SER A 225 -3.90 3.20 -14.02
C SER A 225 -3.09 4.01 -13.00
N VAL A 226 -2.93 3.53 -11.76
CA VAL A 226 -2.23 4.28 -10.71
C VAL A 226 -0.72 4.04 -10.75
N ILE A 227 -0.30 2.78 -10.91
CA ILE A 227 1.12 2.41 -10.83
C ILE A 227 1.59 1.76 -12.13
N ARG A 228 0.96 0.64 -12.51
CA ARG A 228 1.41 -0.22 -13.60
C ARG A 228 1.50 0.52 -14.94
N LEU A 229 0.40 1.11 -15.38
CA LEU A 229 0.35 1.80 -16.68
C LEU A 229 1.24 3.05 -16.70
N PRO A 230 1.25 3.92 -15.68
CA PRO A 230 2.22 5.01 -15.61
C PRO A 230 3.67 4.54 -15.63
N PHE A 231 4.02 3.46 -14.92
CA PHE A 231 5.39 2.93 -14.91
C PHE A 231 5.80 2.41 -16.29
N TRP A 232 4.89 1.76 -17.01
CA TRP A 232 5.14 1.33 -18.39
C TRP A 232 5.34 2.51 -19.32
N ASP A 233 4.51 3.55 -19.20
CA ASP A 233 4.61 4.77 -19.98
C ASP A 233 5.94 5.50 -19.73
N MET A 234 6.33 5.66 -18.45
CA MET A 234 7.62 6.22 -18.06
C MET A 234 8.79 5.41 -18.62
N THR A 235 8.75 4.07 -18.50
CA THR A 235 9.81 3.20 -19.05
C THR A 235 9.95 3.32 -20.57
N SER A 236 8.83 3.52 -21.26
CA SER A 236 8.79 3.72 -22.71
C SER A 236 9.37 5.08 -23.12
N LYS A 237 8.98 6.14 -22.41
CA LYS A 237 9.31 7.54 -22.76
C LYS A 237 10.68 7.99 -22.26
N PHE A 238 11.08 7.58 -21.06
CA PHE A 238 12.31 8.06 -20.42
C PHE A 238 13.53 7.24 -20.90
N PRO A 239 14.55 7.88 -21.49
CA PRO A 239 15.65 7.17 -22.16
C PRO A 239 16.43 6.22 -21.25
N GLU A 240 16.73 6.64 -20.03
CA GLU A 240 17.59 5.91 -19.07
C GLU A 240 16.79 5.20 -17.96
N THR A 241 15.45 5.15 -18.06
CA THR A 241 14.60 4.50 -17.07
C THR A 241 14.46 3.00 -17.33
N SER A 242 14.55 2.21 -16.27
CA SER A 242 14.33 0.75 -16.30
C SER A 242 13.22 0.34 -15.33
N LEU A 243 12.52 -0.74 -15.64
CA LEU A 243 11.45 -1.30 -14.81
C LEU A 243 11.78 -2.70 -14.33
N VAL A 244 11.62 -2.94 -13.03
CA VAL A 244 11.59 -4.28 -12.44
C VAL A 244 10.22 -4.50 -11.85
N SER A 245 9.47 -5.46 -12.40
CA SER A 245 8.16 -5.88 -11.88
C SER A 245 8.30 -7.23 -11.19
N VAL A 246 7.86 -7.32 -9.94
CA VAL A 246 7.94 -8.53 -9.13
C VAL A 246 6.55 -8.87 -8.61
N ASN A 247 6.06 -10.06 -8.97
CA ASN A 247 4.76 -10.55 -8.56
C ASN A 247 4.75 -12.09 -8.50
N LEU A 248 3.86 -12.68 -7.71
CA LEU A 248 3.65 -14.14 -7.67
C LEU A 248 2.90 -14.65 -8.91
N ALA A 249 2.02 -13.82 -9.49
CA ALA A 249 1.33 -14.17 -10.72
C ALA A 249 2.31 -14.10 -11.91
N LYS A 250 2.27 -15.10 -12.80
CA LYS A 250 3.03 -15.07 -14.05
C LYS A 250 2.58 -13.88 -14.90
N SER A 251 3.41 -12.83 -14.91
CA SER A 251 3.22 -11.72 -15.83
C SER A 251 3.87 -12.02 -17.19
N ARG A 252 3.30 -11.46 -18.25
CA ARG A 252 3.80 -11.59 -19.62
C ARG A 252 5.04 -10.72 -19.80
N THR A 253 5.95 -11.14 -20.68
CA THR A 253 7.06 -10.29 -21.09
C THR A 253 6.52 -8.99 -21.70
N LEU A 254 7.02 -7.84 -21.26
CA LEU A 254 6.59 -6.53 -21.76
C LEU A 254 7.41 -6.15 -23.01
N GLU A 255 7.15 -6.85 -24.11
CA GLU A 255 7.91 -6.68 -25.37
C GLU A 255 7.91 -5.22 -25.87
N HIS A 256 6.83 -4.48 -25.62
CA HIS A 256 6.70 -3.07 -25.99
C HIS A 256 7.69 -2.14 -25.27
N LEU A 257 8.31 -2.58 -24.18
CA LEU A 257 9.33 -1.83 -23.43
C LEU A 257 10.76 -2.09 -23.91
N LYS A 258 10.93 -2.75 -25.07
CA LYS A 258 12.20 -2.86 -25.82
C LYS A 258 13.42 -3.29 -24.98
N GLY A 259 13.21 -4.20 -24.02
CA GLY A 259 14.28 -4.73 -23.16
C GLY A 259 14.64 -3.87 -21.94
N LYS A 260 13.95 -2.75 -21.70
CA LYS A 260 14.11 -1.91 -20.49
C LYS A 260 13.36 -2.44 -19.26
N SER A 261 12.76 -3.63 -19.36
CA SER A 261 11.97 -4.21 -18.28
C SER A 261 12.41 -5.62 -17.94
N LEU A 262 12.32 -5.94 -16.65
CA LEU A 262 12.55 -7.25 -16.09
C LEU A 262 11.33 -7.67 -15.27
N THR A 263 10.68 -8.75 -15.70
CA THR A 263 9.53 -9.33 -15.00
C THR A 263 9.98 -10.55 -14.20
N ILE A 264 9.72 -10.56 -12.89
CA ILE A 264 10.17 -11.59 -11.95
C ILE A 264 8.95 -12.23 -11.31
N CYS A 265 8.85 -13.56 -11.47
CA CYS A 265 7.81 -14.38 -10.84
C CYS A 265 8.36 -14.99 -9.54
N GLU A 266 8.26 -14.26 -8.43
CA GLU A 266 8.83 -14.69 -7.15
C GLU A 266 8.04 -14.14 -5.95
N ASP A 267 8.17 -14.80 -4.80
CA ASP A 267 7.70 -14.29 -3.52
C ASP A 267 8.47 -13.02 -3.14
N LEU A 268 7.76 -11.93 -2.84
CA LEU A 268 8.36 -10.64 -2.55
C LEU A 268 9.20 -10.65 -1.27
N SER A 269 8.83 -11.44 -0.26
CA SER A 269 9.62 -11.55 0.97
C SER A 269 10.97 -12.18 0.67
N LEU A 270 11.00 -13.28 -0.09
CA LEU A 270 12.25 -13.93 -0.49
C LEU A 270 13.07 -13.05 -1.43
N PHE A 271 12.41 -12.37 -2.37
CA PHE A 271 13.07 -11.47 -3.32
C PHE A 271 13.77 -10.30 -2.60
N LEU A 272 13.05 -9.56 -1.75
CA LEU A 272 13.61 -8.42 -1.03
C LEU A 272 14.68 -8.86 -0.03
N GLN A 273 14.49 -9.98 0.66
CA GLN A 273 15.53 -10.55 1.51
C GLN A 273 16.80 -10.84 0.72
N GLY A 274 16.68 -11.44 -0.47
CA GLY A 274 17.81 -11.71 -1.37
C GLY A 274 18.54 -10.44 -1.80
N ILE A 275 17.80 -9.41 -2.24
CA ILE A 275 18.39 -8.13 -2.65
C ILE A 275 19.12 -7.45 -1.48
N LYS A 276 18.50 -7.44 -0.30
CA LYS A 276 19.11 -6.89 0.92
C LYS A 276 20.44 -7.58 1.23
N GLN A 277 20.51 -8.90 1.14
CA GLN A 277 21.74 -9.64 1.40
C GLN A 277 22.82 -9.38 0.35
N GLU A 278 22.46 -9.31 -0.93
CA GLU A 278 23.43 -8.99 -1.99
C GLU A 278 24.02 -7.58 -1.80
N ILE A 279 23.19 -6.60 -1.46
CA ILE A 279 23.66 -5.23 -1.17
C ILE A 279 24.56 -5.19 0.07
N LYS A 280 24.31 -6.00 1.09
CA LYS A 280 25.17 -6.09 2.29
C LYS A 280 26.50 -6.77 2.00
N ASN A 281 26.49 -7.93 1.34
CA ASN A 281 27.69 -8.69 1.03
C ASN A 281 28.69 -7.87 0.20
N ASP A 282 28.20 -7.06 -0.74
CA ASP A 282 29.06 -6.21 -1.56
C ASP A 282 29.65 -5.01 -0.79
N LYS A 283 29.06 -4.59 0.33
CA LYS A 283 29.65 -3.55 1.21
C LYS A 283 30.74 -4.10 2.13
N GLU A 284 30.69 -5.40 2.42
CA GLU A 284 31.66 -6.11 3.24
C GLU A 284 32.77 -6.76 2.40
N ALA A 285 32.69 -6.66 1.08
CA ALA A 285 33.73 -7.11 0.17
C ALA A 285 34.96 -6.18 0.27
N PRO A 286 36.18 -6.74 0.45
CA PRO A 286 37.41 -5.99 0.68
C PRO A 286 37.90 -5.17 -0.51
#